data_AF-A0A2P1PRY0-F1
#
_entry.id   AF-A0A2P1PRY0-F1
#
_cell.length_a   1.000
_cell.length_b   1.000
_cell.length_c   1.000
_cell.angle_alpha   90.00
_cell.angle_beta   90.00
_cell.angle_gamma   90.00
#
_symmetry.space_group_name_H-M   'P 1'
#
loop_
_entity.id
_entity.type
_entity.pdbx_description
1 polymer ?
#
loop_
_entity_poly.entity_id
_entity_poly.type
_entity_poly.pdbx_seq_one_letter_code
_entity_poly.pdbx_strand_id
1 'polypeptide(L)'
;MTQTYFDTLSRETAPDVLNWFFAESSAILALRDESAIDQAIRARLMPDSSYDGTAKAIILMWYTGEWYTNIGDPTAMISTQIDGPSYVQGLMWTAADAHPPGAKQPGFGSWAEPPIQIPI
;
A
#
# COMPACT_ATOMS: atom_id res chain seq x y z
N MET A 1 -5.23 -5.06 11.72
CA MET A 1 -4.77 -4.94 10.32
C MET A 1 -5.96 -4.63 9.43
N THR A 2 -6.76 -5.61 8.96
CA THR A 2 -7.83 -5.35 7.98
C THR A 2 -8.86 -4.32 8.44
N GLN A 3 -9.39 -4.44 9.67
CA GLN A 3 -10.34 -3.45 10.20
C GLN A 3 -9.68 -2.07 10.37
N THR A 4 -8.50 -2.01 11.00
CA THR A 4 -7.73 -0.77 11.17
C THR A 4 -7.48 -0.03 9.85
N TYR A 5 -7.13 -0.77 8.80
CA TYR A 5 -6.88 -0.20 7.46
C TYR A 5 -8.18 0.27 6.81
N PHE A 6 -9.25 -0.50 6.94
CA PHE A 6 -10.55 -0.08 6.43
C PHE A 6 -11.07 1.17 7.16
N ASP A 7 -10.90 1.25 8.48
CA ASP A 7 -11.26 2.42 9.28
C ASP A 7 -10.43 3.64 8.89
N THR A 8 -9.12 3.45 8.65
CA THR A 8 -8.23 4.51 8.16
C THR A 8 -8.66 5.00 6.78
N LEU A 9 -8.87 4.09 5.83
CA LEU A 9 -9.37 4.40 4.50
C LEU A 9 -10.70 5.18 4.55
N SER A 10 -11.64 4.72 5.36
CA SER A 10 -12.97 5.33 5.50
C SER A 10 -12.93 6.71 6.16
N ARG A 11 -11.95 6.94 7.05
CA ARG A 11 -11.77 8.21 7.75
C ARG A 11 -11.06 9.25 6.89
N GLU A 12 -10.08 8.83 6.10
CA GLU A 12 -9.19 9.72 5.34
C GLU A 12 -9.68 9.99 3.91
N THR A 13 -10.63 9.20 3.40
CA THR A 13 -11.16 9.33 2.04
C THR A 13 -12.58 9.87 2.08
N ALA A 14 -12.91 10.81 1.20
CA ALA A 14 -14.27 11.34 1.09
C ALA A 14 -15.26 10.18 0.78
N PRO A 15 -16.44 10.14 1.43
CA PRO A 15 -17.40 9.03 1.24
C PRO A 15 -17.81 8.79 -0.20
N ASP A 16 -18.00 9.85 -0.99
CA ASP A 16 -18.38 9.74 -2.41
C ASP A 16 -17.27 9.11 -3.25
N VAL A 17 -16.02 9.53 -3.02
CA VAL A 17 -14.84 8.96 -3.68
C VAL A 17 -14.71 7.48 -3.34
N LEU A 18 -14.88 7.13 -2.07
CA LEU A 18 -14.80 5.75 -1.61
C LEU A 18 -15.91 4.87 -2.21
N ASN A 19 -17.13 5.39 -2.31
CA ASN A 19 -18.25 4.70 -2.94
C ASN A 19 -17.99 4.44 -4.43
N TRP A 20 -17.50 5.44 -5.17
CA TRP A 20 -17.16 5.26 -6.58
C TRP A 20 -15.98 4.31 -6.77
N PHE A 21 -14.97 4.38 -5.91
CA PHE A 21 -13.83 3.47 -5.92
C PHE A 21 -14.26 2.01 -5.72
N PHE A 22 -15.14 1.74 -4.74
CA PHE A 22 -15.65 0.39 -4.52
C PHE A 22 -16.57 -0.09 -5.64
N ALA A 23 -17.39 0.79 -6.21
CA ALA A 23 -18.21 0.46 -7.38
C ALA A 23 -17.34 0.05 -8.58
N GLU A 24 -16.29 0.82 -8.91
CA GLU A 24 -15.36 0.47 -10.00
C GLU A 24 -14.58 -0.81 -9.68
N SER A 25 -14.09 -0.94 -8.45
CA SER A 25 -13.37 -2.15 -8.01
C SER A 25 -14.25 -3.41 -8.15
N SER A 26 -15.52 -3.32 -7.77
CA SER A 26 -16.49 -4.41 -7.94
C SER A 26 -16.72 -4.75 -9.41
N ALA A 27 -16.85 -3.74 -10.27
CA ALA A 27 -17.01 -3.94 -11.71
C ALA A 27 -15.77 -4.60 -12.35
N ILE A 28 -14.57 -4.22 -11.92
CA ILE A 28 -13.32 -4.84 -12.37
C ILE A 28 -13.21 -6.29 -11.89
N LEU A 29 -13.51 -6.56 -10.62
CA LEU A 29 -13.45 -7.92 -10.05
C LEU A 29 -14.54 -8.86 -10.62
N ALA A 30 -15.61 -8.30 -11.19
CA ALA A 30 -16.60 -9.08 -11.92
C ALA A 30 -16.10 -9.58 -13.29
N LEU A 31 -14.98 -9.02 -13.81
CA LEU A 31 -14.29 -9.58 -14.97
C LEU A 31 -13.80 -11.00 -14.63
N ARG A 32 -13.91 -11.92 -15.57
CA ARG A 32 -13.56 -13.34 -15.37
C ARG A 32 -12.17 -13.72 -15.86
N ASP A 33 -11.50 -12.78 -16.51
CA ASP A 33 -10.20 -12.97 -17.15
C ASP A 33 -9.13 -12.15 -16.43
N GLU A 34 -8.02 -12.79 -16.07
CA GLU A 34 -6.94 -12.18 -15.29
C GLU A 34 -6.25 -11.06 -16.06
N SER A 35 -6.03 -11.24 -17.37
CA SER A 35 -5.43 -10.19 -18.21
C SER A 35 -6.33 -8.98 -18.34
N ALA A 36 -7.65 -9.18 -18.44
CA ALA A 36 -8.63 -8.11 -18.47
C ALA A 36 -8.70 -7.37 -17.13
N ILE A 37 -8.60 -8.09 -16.00
CA ILE A 37 -8.53 -7.49 -14.66
C ILE A 37 -7.28 -6.60 -14.55
N ASP A 38 -6.10 -7.13 -14.87
CA ASP A 38 -4.84 -6.37 -14.80
C ASP A 38 -4.88 -5.11 -15.67
N GLN A 39 -5.34 -5.24 -16.91
CA GLN A 39 -5.48 -4.10 -17.80
C GLN A 39 -6.46 -3.05 -17.25
N ALA A 40 -7.59 -3.48 -16.67
CA ALA A 40 -8.57 -2.57 -16.11
C ALA A 40 -8.07 -1.86 -14.86
N ILE A 41 -7.37 -2.56 -13.94
CA ILE A 41 -6.74 -1.94 -12.76
C ILE A 41 -5.75 -0.86 -13.21
N ARG A 42 -4.84 -1.19 -14.13
CA ARG A 42 -3.83 -0.26 -14.66
C ARG A 42 -4.46 0.97 -15.30
N ALA A 43 -5.51 0.79 -16.10
CA ALA A 43 -6.11 1.88 -16.85
C ALA A 43 -7.03 2.76 -15.98
N ARG A 44 -7.68 2.20 -14.95
CA ARG A 44 -8.81 2.87 -14.27
C ARG A 44 -8.54 3.24 -12.82
N LEU A 45 -7.74 2.44 -12.11
CA LEU A 45 -7.44 2.66 -10.68
C LEU A 45 -6.06 3.28 -10.44
N MET A 46 -5.08 3.02 -11.30
CA MET A 46 -3.69 3.45 -11.10
C MET A 46 -3.34 4.90 -11.52
N PRO A 47 -4.03 5.58 -12.46
CA PRO A 47 -3.73 6.99 -12.74
C PRO A 47 -3.83 7.87 -11.48
N ASP A 48 -2.96 8.87 -11.34
CA ASP A 48 -2.98 9.77 -10.16
C ASP A 48 -4.30 10.57 -10.05
N SER A 49 -4.96 10.82 -11.19
CA SER A 49 -6.27 11.46 -11.24
C SER A 49 -7.43 10.57 -10.81
N SER A 50 -7.21 9.25 -10.64
CA SER A 50 -8.27 8.31 -10.30
C SER A 50 -8.52 8.27 -8.80
N TYR A 51 -9.74 8.64 -8.39
CA TYR A 51 -10.22 8.53 -7.00
C TYR A 51 -9.24 9.14 -5.99
N ASP A 52 -8.66 10.29 -6.29
CA ASP A 52 -7.67 10.98 -5.45
C ASP A 52 -6.46 10.11 -5.07
N GLY A 53 -6.07 9.18 -5.94
CA GLY A 53 -4.95 8.27 -5.70
C GLY A 53 -5.25 7.16 -4.69
N THR A 54 -6.52 6.92 -4.35
CA THR A 54 -6.96 5.93 -3.34
C THR A 54 -6.33 4.55 -3.55
N ALA A 55 -6.24 4.06 -4.78
CA ALA A 55 -5.63 2.75 -5.06
C ALA A 55 -4.16 2.67 -4.61
N LYS A 56 -3.38 3.71 -4.94
CA LYS A 56 -1.97 3.83 -4.56
C LYS A 56 -1.81 4.04 -3.05
N ALA A 57 -2.67 4.84 -2.44
CA ALA A 57 -2.68 5.02 -0.99
C ALA A 57 -2.95 3.70 -0.26
N ILE A 58 -3.89 2.87 -0.74
CA ILE A 58 -4.14 1.52 -0.20
C ILE A 58 -2.91 0.62 -0.37
N ILE A 59 -2.29 0.60 -1.54
CA ILE A 59 -1.07 -0.20 -1.79
C ILE A 59 0.04 0.22 -0.82
N LEU A 60 0.32 1.52 -0.72
CA LEU A 60 1.34 2.05 0.19
C LEU A 60 1.01 1.70 1.65
N MET A 61 -0.25 1.82 2.06
CA MET A 61 -0.69 1.44 3.40
C MET A 61 -0.39 -0.02 3.73
N TRP A 62 -0.62 -0.95 2.78
CA TRP A 62 -0.26 -2.36 2.97
C TRP A 62 1.26 -2.58 3.00
N TYR A 63 2.01 -1.85 2.20
CA TYR A 63 3.47 -2.00 2.15
C TYR A 63 4.17 -1.40 3.37
N THR A 64 3.70 -0.26 3.86
CA THR A 64 4.42 0.52 4.86
C THR A 64 3.75 0.58 6.23
N GLY A 65 2.45 0.32 6.31
CA GLY A 65 1.68 0.56 7.54
C GLY A 65 1.44 2.04 7.85
N GLU A 66 1.63 2.93 6.87
CA GLU A 66 1.38 4.36 6.95
C GLU A 66 0.31 4.77 5.93
N TRP A 67 -0.42 5.84 6.23
CA TRP A 67 -1.34 6.44 5.27
C TRP A 67 -0.66 7.57 4.50
N TYR A 68 -0.90 7.67 3.19
CA TYR A 68 -0.28 8.69 2.33
C TYR A 68 -1.35 9.59 1.71
N THR A 69 -1.09 10.89 1.68
CA THR A 69 -1.91 11.90 0.99
C THR A 69 -1.11 12.63 -0.08
N ASN A 70 -1.80 13.35 -0.98
CA ASN A 70 -1.20 14.04 -2.14
C ASN A 70 -0.40 13.10 -3.04
N ILE A 71 -0.93 11.89 -3.26
CA ILE A 71 -0.38 10.91 -4.18
C ILE A 71 -0.22 11.55 -5.57
N GLY A 72 0.96 11.39 -6.18
CA GLY A 72 1.26 11.94 -7.50
C GLY A 72 1.96 13.31 -7.48
N ASP A 73 2.03 13.98 -6.32
CA ASP A 73 2.84 15.19 -6.13
C ASP A 73 4.00 14.91 -5.16
N PRO A 74 5.21 14.62 -5.66
CA PRO A 74 6.37 14.33 -4.82
C PRO A 74 6.77 15.48 -3.87
N THR A 75 6.35 16.71 -4.15
CA THR A 75 6.70 17.88 -3.33
C THR A 75 5.72 18.12 -2.19
N ALA A 76 4.51 17.56 -2.29
CA ALA A 76 3.44 17.71 -1.31
C ALA A 76 3.03 16.38 -0.64
N MET A 77 3.59 15.24 -1.06
CA MET A 77 3.27 13.93 -0.51
C MET A 77 3.64 13.86 0.98
N ILE A 78 2.67 13.47 1.82
CA ILE A 78 2.82 13.37 3.27
C ILE A 78 2.41 11.96 3.69
N SER A 79 3.14 11.39 4.66
CA SER A 79 2.72 10.15 5.33
C SER A 79 2.35 10.39 6.79
N THR A 80 1.37 9.63 7.28
CA THR A 80 0.94 9.61 8.67
C THR A 80 0.95 8.19 9.21
N GLN A 81 1.46 8.03 10.43
CA GLN A 81 1.50 6.73 11.09
C GLN A 81 0.09 6.27 11.46
N ILE A 82 -0.26 5.02 11.14
CA ILE A 82 -1.52 4.40 11.55
C ILE A 82 -1.41 3.89 13.00
N ASP A 83 -0.53 2.93 13.23
CA ASP A 83 -0.17 2.41 14.55
C ASP A 83 1.18 1.65 14.51
N GLY A 84 1.66 1.22 15.68
CA GLY A 84 2.87 0.41 15.79
C GLY A 84 2.78 -0.95 15.10
N PRO A 85 1.72 -1.76 15.33
CA PRO A 85 1.57 -3.07 14.68
C PRO A 85 1.58 -3.02 13.15
N SER A 86 0.99 -1.99 12.54
CA SER A 86 0.93 -1.80 11.09
C SER A 86 2.33 -1.62 10.51
N TYR A 87 3.18 -0.82 11.15
CA TYR A 87 4.58 -0.67 10.77
C TYR A 87 5.34 -2.02 10.85
N VAL A 88 5.16 -2.76 11.95
CA VAL A 88 5.87 -4.04 12.18
C VAL A 88 5.47 -5.14 11.19
N GLN A 89 4.28 -5.03 10.60
CA GLN A 89 3.71 -6.03 9.68
C GLN A 89 3.63 -5.52 8.23
N GLY A 90 4.25 -4.38 7.91
CA GLY A 90 4.29 -3.85 6.55
C GLY A 90 4.95 -4.83 5.58
N LEU A 91 4.35 -5.01 4.40
CA LEU A 91 4.84 -5.95 3.39
C LEU A 91 6.24 -5.58 2.84
N MET A 92 6.67 -4.32 2.99
CA MET A 92 7.99 -3.88 2.54
C MET A 92 9.13 -4.68 3.17
N TRP A 93 8.96 -5.11 4.44
CA TRP A 93 10.02 -5.82 5.15
C TRP A 93 10.29 -7.17 4.50
N THR A 94 9.24 -7.92 4.22
CA THR A 94 9.35 -9.19 3.49
C THR A 94 9.86 -8.98 2.07
N ALA A 95 9.38 -7.95 1.37
CA ALA A 95 9.82 -7.66 0.00
C ALA A 95 11.31 -7.30 -0.09
N ALA A 96 11.87 -6.67 0.93
CA ALA A 96 13.28 -6.28 1.02
C ALA A 96 14.18 -7.32 1.69
N ASP A 97 13.65 -8.50 2.05
CA ASP A 97 14.33 -9.49 2.92
C ASP A 97 14.93 -8.85 4.18
N ALA A 98 14.16 -7.96 4.78
CA ALA A 98 14.56 -7.11 5.90
C ALA A 98 13.61 -7.29 7.09
N HIS A 99 13.93 -6.60 8.18
CA HIS A 99 13.15 -6.64 9.40
C HIS A 99 12.80 -5.23 9.87
N PRO A 100 11.62 -5.01 10.49
CA PRO A 100 11.25 -3.71 11.03
C PRO A 100 12.23 -3.28 12.13
N PRO A 101 12.96 -2.17 11.93
CA PRO A 101 13.80 -1.57 12.96
C PRO A 101 13.07 -1.39 14.29
N GLY A 102 13.73 -1.72 15.39
CA GLY A 102 13.19 -1.55 16.75
C GLY A 102 12.11 -2.55 17.18
N ALA A 103 11.63 -3.44 16.29
CA ALA A 103 10.57 -4.41 16.63
C ALA A 103 10.94 -5.88 16.41
N LYS A 104 11.77 -6.20 15.42
CA LYS A 104 12.22 -7.58 15.14
C LYS A 104 13.69 -7.58 14.76
N GLN A 105 14.60 -7.50 15.74
CA GLN A 105 16.02 -7.42 15.41
C GLN A 105 16.56 -8.74 14.85
N PRO A 106 17.38 -8.71 13.78
CA PRO A 106 18.02 -9.90 13.18
C PRO A 106 19.14 -10.54 14.03
N GLY A 107 19.38 -10.03 15.25
CA GLY A 107 20.47 -10.47 16.13
C GLY A 107 21.75 -9.63 15.96
N PHE A 108 22.64 -9.70 16.97
CA PHE A 108 23.93 -9.00 16.91
C PHE A 108 24.82 -9.59 15.82
N GLY A 109 25.46 -8.73 15.02
CA GLY A 109 26.41 -9.14 13.99
C GLY A 109 25.78 -9.49 12.64
N SER A 110 24.45 -9.42 12.50
CA SER A 110 23.77 -9.69 11.22
C SER A 110 24.17 -8.73 10.09
N TRP A 111 24.69 -7.56 10.44
CA TRP A 111 25.21 -6.54 9.51
C TRP A 111 26.61 -6.86 8.98
N ALA A 112 27.28 -7.91 9.49
CA ALA A 112 28.60 -8.32 9.00
C ALA A 112 28.52 -9.08 7.68
N GLU A 113 27.39 -9.71 7.39
CA GLU A 113 27.13 -10.43 6.15
C GLU A 113 26.61 -9.47 5.06
N PRO A 114 27.03 -9.64 3.79
CA PRO A 114 26.50 -8.84 2.69
C PRO A 114 25.01 -9.16 2.45
N PRO A 115 24.22 -8.19 1.95
CA PRO A 115 22.84 -8.44 1.55
C PRO A 115 22.73 -9.55 0.49
N ILE A 116 21.60 -10.27 0.47
CA ILE A 116 21.31 -11.23 -0.59
C ILE A 116 21.36 -10.55 -1.96
N GLN A 117 22.06 -11.18 -2.90
CA GLN A 117 22.07 -10.74 -4.29
C GLN A 117 20.91 -11.40 -5.03
N ILE A 118 20.05 -10.61 -5.66
CA ILE A 118 19.02 -11.14 -6.57
C ILE A 118 19.73 -11.54 -7.87
N PRO A 119 19.72 -12.82 -8.28
CA PRO A 119 20.30 -13.22 -9.56
C PRO A 119 19.55 -12.50 -10.70
N ILE A 120 20.33 -11.84 -11.54
CA ILE A 120 19.89 -11.10 -12.74
C ILE A 120 19.55 -12.04 -13.88
#